data_AF-A0AAN8I6F0-F1
#
_entry.id   AF-A0AAN8I6F0-F1
#
_cell.length_a   1.000
_cell.length_b   1.000
_cell.length_c   1.000
_cell.angle_alpha   90.00
_cell.angle_beta   90.00
_cell.angle_gamma   90.00
#
_symmetry.space_group_name_H-M   'P 1'
#
loop_
_entity.id
_entity.type
_entity.pdbx_description
1 polymer ?
#
loop_
_entity_poly.entity_id
_entity_poly.type
_entity_poly.pdbx_seq_one_letter_code
_entity_poly.pdbx_strand_id
1 'polypeptide(L)'
;MVHKSFLKVKEGHFVAVKRISGAGLELCVVELKNQASSVKIWRREKETKNQIAFSFLRDGDDYSPKVKEKKLQLERIADVSGHEPYWFEKVDLKINEHYGLRSVVNGHYLSQLEDGTKETTVFCLSEDSQACAELTDELTEEA
;
A
#
# COMPACT_ATOMS: atom_id res chain seq x y z
N MET A 1 -13.39 -17.56 3.22
CA MET A 1 -12.05 -17.66 3.82
C MET A 1 -11.29 -16.42 3.38
N VAL A 2 -10.89 -15.54 4.30
CA VAL A 2 -10.13 -14.33 3.96
C VAL A 2 -8.67 -14.67 4.17
N HIS A 3 -7.91 -14.85 3.08
CA HIS A 3 -6.47 -15.02 3.18
C HIS A 3 -5.86 -13.77 3.82
N LYS A 4 -5.18 -13.94 4.94
CA LYS A 4 -4.34 -12.88 5.49
C LYS A 4 -3.08 -12.81 4.63
N SER A 5 -2.77 -11.62 4.15
CA SER A 5 -1.52 -11.33 3.45
C SER A 5 -0.76 -10.25 4.19
N PHE A 6 0.55 -10.19 3.96
CA PHE A 6 1.37 -9.05 4.38
C PHE A 6 2.00 -8.44 3.13
N LEU A 7 2.04 -7.11 3.09
CA LEU A 7 2.81 -6.40 2.07
C LEU A 7 4.23 -6.17 2.57
N LYS A 8 5.20 -6.40 1.68
CA LYS A 8 6.61 -6.15 1.93
C LYS A 8 7.18 -5.17 0.93
N VAL A 9 8.15 -4.39 1.39
CA VAL A 9 9.07 -3.65 0.52
C VAL A 9 10.31 -4.50 0.24
N LYS A 10 11.07 -4.14 -0.80
CA LYS A 10 12.28 -4.87 -1.27
C LYS A 10 13.28 -5.20 -0.17
N GLU A 11 13.42 -4.32 0.81
CA GLU A 11 14.36 -4.45 1.93
C GLU A 11 13.97 -5.57 2.92
N GLY A 12 12.86 -6.27 2.69
CA GLY A 12 12.34 -7.32 3.58
C GLY A 12 11.51 -6.79 4.74
N HIS A 13 11.35 -5.46 4.82
CA HIS A 13 10.45 -4.80 5.76
C HIS A 13 8.99 -4.91 5.31
N PHE A 14 8.08 -4.66 6.25
CA PHE A 14 6.64 -4.81 6.07
C PHE A 14 5.93 -3.47 5.99
N VAL A 15 4.72 -3.48 5.45
CA VAL A 15 3.84 -2.30 5.41
C VAL A 15 2.85 -2.36 6.58
N ALA A 16 2.66 -1.23 7.26
CA ALA A 16 1.72 -1.10 8.36
C ALA A 16 1.01 0.26 8.34
N VAL A 17 -0.18 0.31 8.92
CA VAL A 17 -0.82 1.58 9.27
C VAL A 17 -0.36 1.99 10.66
N LYS A 18 0.28 3.16 10.80
CA LYS A 18 0.73 3.69 12.10
C LYS A 18 0.11 5.05 12.38
N ARG A 19 -0.15 5.31 13.66
CA ARG A 19 -0.44 6.66 14.14
C ARG A 19 0.88 7.37 14.41
N ILE A 20 1.14 8.43 13.66
CA ILE A 20 2.31 9.30 13.82
C ILE A 20 1.86 10.59 14.52
N SER A 21 2.58 10.97 15.57
CA SER A 21 2.28 12.18 16.34
C SER A 21 2.30 13.41 15.43
N GLY A 22 1.26 14.24 15.48
CA GLY A 22 1.12 15.44 14.65
C GLY A 22 0.66 15.23 13.20
N ALA A 23 0.90 14.05 12.60
CA ALA A 23 0.50 13.75 11.21
C ALA A 23 -0.78 12.91 11.10
N GLY A 24 -1.13 12.14 12.14
CA GLY A 24 -2.32 11.29 12.12
C GLY A 24 -2.01 9.85 11.71
N LEU A 25 -2.92 9.19 10.99
CA LEU A 25 -2.69 7.84 10.48
C LEU A 25 -1.95 7.89 9.14
N GLU A 26 -0.84 7.17 9.07
CA GLU A 26 0.04 7.10 7.90
C GLU A 26 0.28 5.64 7.51
N LEU A 27 0.54 5.42 6.23
CA LEU A 27 1.02 4.13 5.73
C LEU A 27 2.55 4.14 5.83
N CYS A 28 3.11 3.21 6.58
CA CYS A 28 4.51 3.19 6.99
C CYS A 28 5.20 1.88 6.63
N VAL A 29 6.53 1.94 6.57
CA VAL A 29 7.39 0.76 6.58
C VAL A 29 7.75 0.41 8.02
N VAL A 30 7.74 -0.88 8.36
CA VAL A 30 8.12 -1.42 9.68
C VAL A 30 9.04 -2.63 9.52
N GLU A 31 10.02 -2.77 10.40
CA GLU A 31 11.03 -3.83 10.29
C GLU A 31 10.48 -5.21 10.68
N LEU A 32 9.62 -5.26 11.71
CA LEU A 32 9.19 -6.52 12.33
C LEU A 32 7.79 -6.93 11.88
N LYS A 33 7.61 -8.21 11.52
CA LYS A 33 6.32 -8.78 11.09
C LYS A 33 5.20 -8.63 12.12
N ASN A 34 5.51 -8.65 13.42
CA ASN A 34 4.51 -8.47 14.48
C ASN A 34 3.97 -7.02 14.57
N GLN A 35 4.64 -6.07 13.92
CA GLN A 35 4.17 -4.69 13.76
C GLN A 35 3.43 -4.47 12.43
N ALA A 36 3.49 -5.44 11.52
CA ALA A 36 2.85 -5.37 10.21
C ALA A 36 1.33 -5.43 10.33
N SER A 37 0.64 -4.69 9.47
CA SER A 37 -0.82 -4.80 9.37
C SER A 37 -1.17 -5.93 8.40
N SER A 38 -2.10 -6.82 8.79
CA SER A 38 -2.63 -7.80 7.85
C SER A 38 -3.41 -7.09 6.76
N VAL A 39 -3.26 -7.56 5.53
CA VAL A 39 -3.77 -6.91 4.33
C VAL A 39 -4.88 -7.74 3.69
N LYS A 40 -5.98 -7.08 3.33
CA LYS A 40 -6.98 -7.58 2.37
C LYS A 40 -6.66 -6.98 1.00
N ILE A 41 -6.63 -7.83 -0.03
CA ILE A 41 -6.29 -7.43 -1.39
C ILE A 41 -7.50 -7.69 -2.28
N TRP A 42 -8.05 -6.64 -2.89
CA TRP A 42 -9.03 -6.76 -3.96
C TRP A 42 -8.32 -6.68 -5.30
N ARG A 43 -8.82 -7.43 -6.28
CA ARG A 43 -8.27 -7.47 -7.64
C ARG A 43 -9.42 -7.26 -8.63
N ARG A 44 -9.18 -6.50 -9.68
CA ARG A 44 -10.09 -6.39 -10.83
C ARG A 44 -9.30 -6.22 -12.10
N GLU A 45 -9.86 -6.73 -13.19
CA GLU A 45 -9.36 -6.47 -14.54
C GLU A 45 -10.24 -5.41 -15.18
N LYS A 46 -9.62 -4.32 -15.66
CA LYS A 46 -10.29 -3.25 -16.39
C LYS A 46 -9.40 -2.85 -17.55
N GLU A 47 -9.90 -2.96 -18.78
CA GLU A 47 -9.17 -2.54 -19.99
C GLU A 47 -7.75 -3.15 -20.06
N THR A 48 -7.62 -4.47 -19.84
CA THR A 48 -6.36 -5.24 -19.78
C THR A 48 -5.37 -4.84 -18.68
N LYS A 49 -5.74 -3.93 -17.79
CA LYS A 49 -4.90 -3.53 -16.66
C LYS A 49 -5.22 -4.36 -15.42
N ASN A 50 -4.16 -4.90 -14.81
CA ASN A 50 -4.24 -5.59 -13.52
C ASN A 50 -4.31 -4.54 -12.41
N GLN A 51 -5.50 -4.30 -11.86
CA GLN A 51 -5.72 -3.31 -10.83
C GLN A 51 -5.97 -3.97 -9.48
N ILE A 52 -5.41 -3.38 -8.44
CA ILE A 52 -5.51 -3.87 -7.07
C ILE A 52 -5.83 -2.73 -6.09
N ALA A 53 -6.50 -3.08 -5.00
CA ALA A 53 -6.74 -2.20 -3.88
C ALA A 53 -6.42 -2.92 -2.57
N PHE A 54 -6.07 -2.16 -1.54
CA PHE A 54 -5.60 -2.69 -0.27
C PHE A 54 -6.40 -2.13 0.90
N SER A 55 -6.64 -2.98 1.91
CA SER A 55 -7.05 -2.56 3.25
C SER A 55 -6.13 -3.18 4.26
N PHE A 56 -5.75 -2.40 5.25
CA PHE A 56 -4.89 -2.79 6.36
C PHE A 56 -5.72 -2.84 7.63
N LEU A 57 -5.74 -4.00 8.27
CA LEU A 57 -6.41 -4.17 9.55
C LEU A 57 -5.58 -3.50 10.65
N ARG A 58 -6.20 -2.57 11.37
CA ARG A 58 -5.61 -1.90 12.53
C ARG A 58 -6.69 -1.69 13.60
N ASP A 59 -6.40 -2.10 14.83
CA ASP A 59 -7.27 -1.87 16.00
C ASP A 59 -8.72 -2.35 15.78
N GLY A 60 -8.91 -3.41 14.97
CA GLY A 60 -10.23 -3.97 14.62
C GLY A 60 -10.92 -3.34 13.40
N ASP A 61 -10.32 -2.30 12.81
CA ASP A 61 -10.86 -1.56 11.67
C ASP A 61 -10.03 -1.74 10.41
N ASP A 62 -10.70 -1.68 9.26
CA ASP A 62 -10.11 -1.71 7.93
C ASP A 62 -9.78 -0.28 7.45
N TYR A 63 -8.52 -0.03 7.11
CA TYR A 63 -8.05 1.24 6.56
C TYR A 63 -7.46 1.05 5.17
N SER A 64 -7.97 1.80 4.20
CA SER A 64 -7.49 1.75 2.81
C SER A 64 -6.75 3.02 2.40
N PRO A 65 -5.64 2.89 1.64
CA PRO A 65 -5.01 4.04 0.99
C PRO A 65 -5.94 4.61 -0.07
N LYS A 66 -6.23 5.91 0.06
CA LYS A 66 -7.06 6.70 -0.83
C LYS A 66 -6.22 7.78 -1.48
N VAL A 67 -6.27 7.85 -2.80
CA VAL A 67 -5.69 8.94 -3.55
C VAL A 67 -6.70 10.08 -3.65
N LYS A 68 -6.37 11.21 -3.03
CA LYS A 68 -7.14 12.44 -3.16
C LYS A 68 -6.23 13.52 -3.72
N GLU A 69 -6.58 14.02 -4.91
CA GLU A 69 -5.76 14.97 -5.67
C GLU A 69 -4.35 14.41 -5.94
N LYS A 70 -3.32 14.89 -5.23
CA LYS A 70 -1.93 14.43 -5.32
C LYS A 70 -1.40 13.84 -4.01
N LYS A 71 -2.29 13.53 -3.06
CA LYS A 71 -1.92 13.03 -1.73
C LYS A 71 -2.45 11.63 -1.49
N LEU A 72 -1.65 10.84 -0.77
CA LEU A 72 -2.09 9.59 -0.18
C LEU A 72 -2.74 9.91 1.17
N GLN A 73 -3.91 9.34 1.43
CA GLN A 73 -4.60 9.42 2.72
C GLN A 73 -5.04 8.03 3.14
N LEU A 74 -5.20 7.78 4.43
CA LEU A 74 -5.85 6.58 4.92
C LEU A 74 -7.29 6.89 5.31
N GLU A 75 -8.21 6.06 4.85
CA GLU A 75 -9.62 6.17 5.19
C GLU A 75 -10.13 4.85 5.76
N ARG A 76 -10.94 4.95 6.82
CA ARG A 76 -11.62 3.81 7.41
C ARG A 76 -12.78 3.41 6.50
N ILE A 77 -12.69 2.25 5.85
CA ILE A 77 -13.69 1.76 4.90
C ILE A 77 -13.67 0.23 4.85
N ALA A 78 -14.86 -0.39 4.90
CA ALA A 78 -14.99 -1.84 4.90
C ALA A 78 -14.96 -2.47 3.50
N ASP A 79 -15.38 -1.71 2.48
CA ASP A 79 -15.44 -2.15 1.09
C ASP A 79 -15.04 -1.02 0.15
N VAL A 80 -13.99 -1.26 -0.64
CA VAL A 80 -13.44 -0.33 -1.65
C VAL A 80 -14.01 -0.58 -3.06
N SER A 81 -14.89 -1.57 -3.19
CA SER A 81 -15.47 -1.97 -4.48
C SER A 81 -16.22 -0.81 -5.12
N GLY A 82 -15.93 -0.53 -6.39
CA GLY A 82 -16.60 0.54 -7.16
C GLY A 82 -16.04 1.96 -6.95
N HIS A 83 -15.02 2.14 -6.10
CA HIS A 83 -14.48 3.47 -5.81
C HIS A 83 -13.05 3.64 -6.36
N GLU A 84 -12.90 4.27 -7.53
CA GLU A 84 -11.60 4.50 -8.19
C GLU A 84 -10.46 5.05 -7.29
N PRO A 85 -10.70 5.95 -6.31
CA PRO A 85 -9.64 6.50 -5.45
C PRO A 85 -8.79 5.52 -4.65
N TYR A 86 -9.23 4.28 -4.45
CA TYR A 86 -8.47 3.26 -3.69
C TYR A 86 -7.72 2.27 -4.59
N TRP A 87 -7.90 2.36 -5.91
CA TRP A 87 -7.35 1.40 -6.85
C TRP A 87 -6.02 1.88 -7.44
N PHE A 88 -5.12 0.92 -7.61
CA PHE A 88 -3.81 1.10 -8.21
C PHE A 88 -3.63 0.09 -9.34
N GLU A 89 -3.04 0.50 -10.44
CA GLU A 89 -2.51 -0.38 -11.48
C GLU A 89 -1.23 -1.02 -10.95
N LYS A 90 -1.15 -2.35 -11.02
CA LYS A 90 0.07 -3.10 -10.74
C LYS A 90 1.00 -2.93 -11.92
N VAL A 91 2.16 -2.32 -11.69
CA VAL A 91 3.17 -2.04 -12.71
C VAL A 91 4.30 -3.05 -12.56
N ASP A 92 4.64 -3.73 -13.65
CA ASP A 92 5.82 -4.59 -13.70
C ASP A 92 7.09 -3.74 -13.72
N LEU A 93 7.92 -3.90 -12.68
CA LEU A 93 9.20 -3.19 -12.55
C LEU A 93 10.37 -3.95 -13.18
N LYS A 94 10.14 -5.15 -13.73
CA LYS A 94 11.16 -6.06 -14.28
C LYS A 94 12.23 -6.47 -13.27
N ILE A 95 11.90 -6.46 -11.98
CA ILE A 95 12.80 -6.80 -10.88
C ILE A 95 12.16 -7.94 -10.08
N ASN A 96 12.60 -9.17 -10.34
CA ASN A 96 12.14 -10.39 -9.67
C ASN A 96 10.60 -10.47 -9.57
N GLU A 97 10.09 -10.69 -8.35
CA GLU A 97 8.66 -10.80 -8.03
C GLU A 97 8.04 -9.46 -7.61
N HIS A 98 8.84 -8.38 -7.58
CA HIS A 98 8.41 -7.07 -7.11
C HIS A 98 7.56 -6.36 -8.16
N TYR A 99 6.56 -5.62 -7.68
CA TYR A 99 5.74 -4.76 -8.50
C TYR A 99 5.65 -3.36 -7.91
N GLY A 100 5.41 -2.41 -8.81
CA GLY A 100 5.08 -1.04 -8.47
C GLY A 100 3.58 -0.84 -8.44
N LEU A 101 3.15 0.28 -7.85
CA LEU A 101 1.75 0.68 -7.84
C LEU A 101 1.59 2.06 -8.41
N ARG A 102 0.69 2.20 -9.38
CA ARG A 102 0.36 3.47 -10.01
C ARG A 102 -1.12 3.78 -9.80
N SER A 103 -1.42 4.91 -9.20
CA SER A 103 -2.78 5.39 -8.96
C SER A 103 -3.59 5.45 -10.25
N VAL A 104 -4.80 4.88 -10.25
CA VAL A 104 -5.73 4.99 -11.39
C VAL A 104 -6.33 6.39 -11.54
N VAL A 105 -6.27 7.21 -10.49
CA VAL A 105 -6.89 8.55 -10.46
C VAL A 105 -6.03 9.61 -11.14
N ASN A 106 -4.74 9.60 -10.86
CA ASN A 106 -3.82 10.66 -11.30
C ASN A 106 -2.55 10.11 -11.98
N GLY A 107 -2.37 8.79 -12.03
CA GLY A 107 -1.20 8.17 -12.64
C GLY A 107 0.11 8.31 -11.84
N HIS A 108 0.07 8.78 -10.59
CA HIS A 108 1.25 8.87 -9.72
C HIS A 108 1.59 7.50 -9.14
N TYR A 109 2.87 7.28 -8.87
CA TYR A 109 3.38 6.06 -8.26
C TYR A 109 3.31 6.12 -6.74
N LEU A 110 3.00 4.99 -6.12
CA LEU A 110 3.18 4.83 -4.68
C LEU A 110 4.68 4.72 -4.41
N SER A 111 5.20 5.63 -3.60
CA SER A 111 6.63 5.80 -3.34
C SER A 111 6.91 5.84 -1.84
N GLN A 112 8.17 5.66 -1.47
CA GLN A 112 8.63 5.83 -0.09
C GLN A 112 9.24 7.23 0.08
N LEU A 113 8.83 7.94 1.12
CA LEU A 113 9.44 9.20 1.52
C LEU A 113 10.45 8.93 2.64
N GLU A 114 11.72 8.86 2.26
CA GLU A 114 12.85 8.86 3.18
C GLU A 114 13.19 10.30 3.56
N ASP A 115 12.51 10.82 4.59
CA ASP A 115 12.87 12.08 5.21
C ASP A 115 13.80 11.77 6.39
N GLY A 116 15.06 12.20 6.32
CA GLY A 116 16.07 11.96 7.36
C GLY A 116 15.72 12.56 8.73
N THR A 117 14.64 13.34 8.83
CA THR A 117 14.10 13.85 10.09
C THR A 117 13.00 12.97 10.69
N LYS A 118 12.44 12.03 9.91
CA LYS A 118 11.39 11.12 10.37
C LYS A 118 12.01 9.82 10.89
N GLU A 119 11.58 9.41 12.08
CA GLU A 119 11.93 8.10 12.65
C GLU A 119 11.31 6.91 11.89
N THR A 120 10.48 7.16 10.87
CA THR A 120 9.76 6.12 10.14
C THR A 120 9.57 6.54 8.68
N THR A 121 9.90 5.64 7.76
CA THR A 121 9.61 5.78 6.33
C THR A 121 8.11 5.68 6.09
N VAL A 122 7.55 6.67 5.41
CA VAL A 122 6.12 6.75 5.08
C VAL A 122 5.91 6.62 3.58
N PHE A 123 4.77 6.09 3.17
CA PHE A 123 4.39 6.06 1.76
C PHE A 123 3.78 7.39 1.33
N CYS A 124 4.10 7.80 0.11
CA CYS A 124 3.58 9.00 -0.54
C CYS A 124 3.27 8.72 -2.02
N LEU A 125 2.85 9.75 -2.75
CA LEU A 125 2.66 9.69 -4.19
C LEU A 125 3.76 10.49 -4.90
N SER A 126 4.36 9.92 -5.94
CA SER A 126 5.37 10.55 -6.78
C SER A 126 4.98 10.52 -8.25
N GLU A 127 5.35 11.56 -9.01
CA GLU A 127 5.28 11.53 -10.48
C GLU A 127 6.48 10.76 -11.08
N ASP A 128 7.56 10.60 -10.32
CA ASP A 128 8.77 9.89 -10.74
C ASP A 128 8.60 8.37 -10.59
N SER A 129 8.64 7.65 -11.72
CA SER A 129 8.56 6.21 -11.77
C SER A 129 9.77 5.51 -11.14
N GLN A 130 10.93 6.16 -11.07
CA GLN A 130 12.14 5.60 -10.46
C GLN A 130 12.06 5.59 -8.93
N ALA A 131 11.23 6.47 -8.34
CA ALA A 131 10.95 6.48 -6.91
C ALA A 131 9.84 5.50 -6.50
N CYS A 132 9.33 4.69 -7.43
CA CYS A 132 8.24 3.75 -7.18
C CYS A 132 8.67 2.69 -6.14
N ALA A 133 7.83 2.46 -5.14
CA ALA A 133 8.09 1.44 -4.15
C ALA A 133 8.02 0.05 -4.78
N GLU A 134 9.04 -0.76 -4.55
CA GLU A 134 9.11 -2.15 -4.97
C GLU A 134 8.42 -3.06 -3.94
N LEU A 135 7.21 -3.53 -4.25
CA LEU A 135 6.35 -4.27 -3.32
C LEU A 135 6.19 -5.74 -3.69
N THR A 136 6.02 -6.59 -2.68
CA THR A 136 5.53 -7.98 -2.83
C THR A 136 4.42 -8.27 -1.82
N ASP A 137 3.55 -9.23 -2.15
CA ASP A 137 2.58 -9.79 -1.22
C ASP A 137 3.04 -11.17 -0.73
N GLU A 138 3.24 -11.31 0.58
CA GLU A 138 3.45 -12.61 1.23
C GLU A 138 2.07 -13.18 1.59
N LEU A 139 1.69 -14.27 0.92
CA LEU A 139 0.57 -15.10 1.34
C LEU A 139 0.98 -15.84 2.62
N THR A 140 0.26 -15.62 3.72
CA THR A 140 0.37 -16.56 4.84
C THR A 140 -0.44 -17.80 4.49
N GLU A 141 0.24 -18.92 4.27
CA GLU A 141 -0.39 -20.24 4.35
C GLU A 141 -0.99 -20.38 5.75
N GLU A 142 -2.25 -20.77 5.85
CA GLU A 142 -2.81 -21.19 7.13
C GLU A 142 -2.20 -22.56 7.47
N ALA A 143 -1.60 -22.64 8.65
CA ALA A 143 -1.26 -23.89 9.32
C ALA A 143 -2.50 -24.50 9.97
#